data_AF-A0A974NS43-F1
#
_entry.id   AF-A0A974NS43-F1
#
_cell.length_a   1.000
_cell.length_b   1.000
_cell.length_c   1.000
_cell.angle_alpha   90.00
_cell.angle_beta   90.00
_cell.angle_gamma   90.00
#
_symmetry.space_group_name_H-M   'P 1'
#
loop_
_entity.id
_entity.type
_entity.pdbx_description
1 polymer ?
#
loop_
_entity_poly.entity_id
_entity_poly.type
_entity_poly.pdbx_seq_one_letter_code
_entity_poly.pdbx_strand_id
1 'polypeptide(L)'
;MTVRVDPAFYEDRRPSGERRLFQAVILNAIREATNQFYAGIHPMLEKRIQRQALLWFVKAGADFQEVCHHAGLEPQGVRKASLAYITHYNADPSKAVRLAKLNANAKRVKRRASNTNAAIVAGQCEIRL
;
A
#
# COMPACT_ATOMS: atom_id res chain seq x y z
N MET A 1 0.40 -14.28 42.70
CA MET A 1 -0.34 -13.04 42.41
C MET A 1 -0.79 -13.06 40.95
N THR A 2 -2.06 -13.37 40.68
CA THR A 2 -2.64 -13.31 39.34
C THR A 2 -3.31 -11.95 39.15
N VAL A 3 -2.71 -11.10 38.33
CA VAL A 3 -3.30 -9.81 37.94
C VAL A 3 -4.52 -10.10 37.06
N ARG A 4 -5.72 -9.91 37.61
CA ARG A 4 -6.95 -9.88 36.81
C ARG A 4 -6.97 -8.57 36.03
N VAL A 5 -6.63 -8.64 34.75
CA VAL A 5 -6.83 -7.51 33.84
C VAL A 5 -8.29 -7.48 33.46
N ASP A 6 -9.00 -6.44 33.85
CA ASP A 6 -10.42 -6.26 33.58
C ASP A 6 -10.65 -6.12 32.06
N PRO A 7 -11.44 -7.02 31.41
CA PRO A 7 -11.74 -6.94 29.98
C PRO A 7 -12.39 -5.62 29.57
N ALA A 8 -13.12 -4.96 30.47
CA ALA A 8 -13.79 -3.70 30.21
C ALA A 8 -12.80 -2.56 29.86
N PHE A 9 -11.54 -2.66 30.31
CA PHE A 9 -10.49 -1.69 30.01
C PHE A 9 -10.02 -1.73 28.54
N TYR A 10 -10.34 -2.81 27.80
CA TYR A 10 -9.93 -2.99 26.39
C TYR A 10 -11.02 -2.61 25.38
N GLU A 11 -12.29 -2.65 25.77
CA GLU A 11 -13.40 -2.28 24.89
C GLU A 11 -13.43 -0.77 24.62
N ASP A 12 -13.16 0.05 25.64
CA ASP A 12 -13.18 1.52 25.58
C ASP A 12 -11.99 2.13 24.81
N ARG A 13 -10.98 1.32 24.46
CA ARG A 13 -9.80 1.76 23.71
C ARG A 13 -9.86 1.50 22.21
N ARG A 14 -10.92 0.87 21.71
CA ARG A 14 -11.05 0.60 20.28
C ARG A 14 -11.42 1.90 19.56
N PRO A 15 -10.60 2.40 18.61
CA PRO A 15 -10.96 3.58 17.85
C PRO A 15 -12.32 3.35 17.15
N SER A 16 -13.15 4.40 17.14
CA SER A 16 -14.43 4.39 16.42
C SER A 16 -14.24 3.95 14.97
N GLY A 17 -15.31 3.48 14.31
CA GLY A 17 -15.24 3.09 12.90
C GLY A 17 -14.67 4.22 12.02
N GLU A 18 -15.10 5.45 12.29
CA GLU A 18 -14.59 6.66 11.64
C GLU A 18 -13.11 6.88 11.92
N ARG A 19 -12.66 6.81 13.18
CA ARG A 19 -11.26 6.99 13.53
C ARG A 19 -10.36 5.95 12.84
N ARG A 20 -10.83 4.70 12.74
CA ARG A 20 -10.13 3.64 11.99
C ARG A 20 -10.06 3.92 10.50
N LEU A 21 -11.12 4.47 9.92
CA LEU A 21 -11.14 4.87 8.51
C LEU A 21 -10.06 5.91 8.22
N PHE A 22 -9.98 6.97 9.01
CA PHE A 22 -8.98 8.02 8.80
C PHE A 22 -7.54 7.55 9.08
N GLN A 23 -7.35 6.66 10.05
CA GLN A 23 -6.07 5.97 10.23
C GLN A 23 -5.71 5.12 8.99
N ALA A 24 -6.67 4.44 8.38
CA ALA A 24 -6.45 3.67 7.16
C ALA A 24 -6.09 4.56 5.95
N VAL A 25 -6.65 5.78 5.86
CA VAL A 25 -6.27 6.76 4.84
C VAL A 25 -4.79 7.14 4.96
N ILE A 26 -4.32 7.44 6.18
CA ILE A 26 -2.91 7.76 6.45
C ILE A 26 -2.01 6.58 6.06
N LEU A 27 -2.37 5.36 6.49
CA LEU A 27 -1.61 4.15 6.16
C LEU A 27 -1.59 3.89 4.65
N ASN A 28 -2.71 4.09 3.94
CA ASN A 28 -2.77 3.93 2.50
C ASN A 28 -1.84 4.93 1.79
N ALA A 29 -1.86 6.20 2.19
CA ALA A 29 -0.95 7.22 1.65
C ALA A 29 0.53 6.87 1.89
N ILE A 30 0.88 6.29 3.04
CA ILE A 30 2.25 5.79 3.28
C ILE A 30 2.60 4.67 2.29
N ARG A 31 1.67 3.73 2.05
CA ARG A 31 1.86 2.61 1.12
C ARG A 31 1.99 3.09 -0.33
N GLU A 32 1.26 4.13 -0.71
CA GLU A 32 1.39 4.81 -2.00
C GLU A 32 2.74 5.51 -2.14
N ALA A 33 3.16 6.27 -1.11
CA ALA A 33 4.45 6.97 -1.09
C ALA A 33 5.67 6.02 -1.10
N THR A 34 5.49 4.81 -0.56
CA THR A 34 6.51 3.74 -0.55
C THR A 34 6.40 2.80 -1.74
N ASN A 35 5.35 2.95 -2.56
CA ASN A 35 5.07 2.14 -3.74
C ASN A 35 4.89 0.64 -3.43
N GLN A 36 4.11 0.32 -2.40
CA GLN A 36 3.88 -1.05 -1.92
C GLN A 36 2.73 -1.79 -2.62
N PHE A 37 1.95 -1.12 -3.48
CA PHE A 37 0.70 -1.69 -4.03
C PHE A 37 0.66 -1.92 -5.54
N TYR A 38 1.57 -1.33 -6.31
CA TYR A 38 1.37 -1.21 -7.76
C TYR A 38 2.12 -2.28 -8.54
N ALA A 39 1.81 -3.56 -8.27
CA ALA A 39 2.20 -4.64 -9.17
C ALA A 39 1.28 -4.62 -10.40
N GLY A 40 1.80 -4.20 -11.56
CA GLY A 40 1.10 -4.30 -12.85
C GLY A 40 0.37 -3.04 -13.33
N ILE A 41 0.52 -1.91 -12.65
CA ILE A 41 0.07 -0.60 -13.15
C ILE A 41 1.11 0.00 -14.10
N HIS A 42 0.70 0.91 -14.99
CA HIS A 42 1.60 1.64 -15.86
C HIS A 42 2.67 2.42 -15.04
N PRO A 43 3.98 2.27 -15.34
CA PRO A 43 5.06 2.83 -14.53
C PRO A 43 5.01 4.36 -14.33
N MET A 44 4.48 5.11 -15.31
CA MET A 44 4.31 6.56 -15.15
C MET A 44 3.21 6.93 -14.16
N LEU A 45 2.13 6.14 -14.10
CA LEU A 45 1.03 6.37 -13.17
C LEU A 45 1.47 6.04 -11.74
N GLU A 46 2.21 4.95 -11.57
CA GLU A 46 2.85 4.54 -10.32
C GLU A 46 3.74 5.66 -9.74
N LYS A 47 4.65 6.22 -10.55
CA LYS A 47 5.50 7.35 -10.13
C LYS A 47 4.69 8.60 -9.78
N ARG A 48 3.60 8.88 -10.53
CA ARG A 48 2.74 10.04 -10.26
C ARG A 48 2.02 9.89 -8.93
N ILE A 49 1.42 8.74 -8.65
CA ILE A 49 0.73 8.47 -7.39
C ILE A 49 1.72 8.54 -6.23
N GLN A 50 2.88 7.90 -6.36
CA GLN A 50 3.93 7.97 -5.34
C GLN A 50 4.32 9.42 -5.02
N ARG A 51 4.56 10.24 -6.04
CA ARG A 51 4.91 11.66 -5.87
C ARG A 51 3.79 12.46 -5.22
N GLN A 52 2.53 12.18 -5.58
CA GLN A 52 1.38 12.86 -5.00
C GLN A 52 1.23 12.55 -3.52
N ALA A 53 1.35 11.26 -3.13
CA ALA A 53 1.29 10.83 -1.75
C ALA A 53 2.45 11.43 -0.91
N LEU A 54 3.66 11.50 -1.47
CA LEU A 54 4.80 12.19 -0.84
C LEU A 54 4.49 13.67 -0.60
N LEU A 55 3.97 14.36 -1.63
CA LEU A 55 3.64 15.78 -1.52
C LEU A 55 2.57 16.07 -0.47
N TRP A 56 1.62 15.15 -0.27
CA TRP A 56 0.60 15.27 0.76
C TRP A 56 1.21 15.39 2.17
N PHE A 57 2.15 14.51 2.52
CA PHE A 57 2.89 14.60 3.79
C PHE A 57 3.83 15.80 3.86
N VAL A 58 4.50 16.16 2.75
CA VAL A 58 5.44 17.29 2.74
C VAL A 58 4.71 18.62 2.97
N LYS A 59 3.60 18.84 2.24
CA LYS A 59 2.80 20.07 2.32
C LYS A 59 2.03 20.17 3.64
N ALA A 60 1.52 19.06 4.16
CA ALA A 60 0.73 19.02 5.39
C ALA A 60 -0.37 20.08 5.43
N GLY A 61 -1.14 20.16 4.33
CA GLY A 61 -2.22 21.11 4.13
C GLY A 61 -3.44 20.87 5.03
N ALA A 62 -4.50 21.65 4.81
CA ALA A 62 -5.72 21.59 5.60
C ALA A 62 -6.38 20.19 5.58
N ASP A 63 -6.39 19.55 4.41
CA ASP A 63 -6.87 18.17 4.22
C ASP A 63 -6.11 17.15 5.08
N PHE A 64 -4.78 17.27 5.13
CA PHE A 64 -3.95 16.43 5.98
C PHE A 64 -4.23 16.66 7.48
N GLN A 65 -4.41 17.92 7.88
CA GLN A 65 -4.73 18.27 9.26
C GLN A 65 -6.09 17.73 9.69
N GLU A 66 -7.10 17.84 8.82
CA GLU A 66 -8.44 17.31 9.04
C GLU A 66 -8.40 15.78 9.17
N VAL A 67 -7.72 15.08 8.27
CA VAL A 67 -7.54 13.62 8.37
C VAL A 67 -6.86 13.22 9.68
N CYS A 68 -5.83 13.94 10.10
CA CYS A 68 -5.15 13.67 11.38
C CYS A 68 -6.07 13.93 12.58
N HIS A 69 -6.88 14.99 12.53
CA HIS A 69 -7.87 15.32 13.55
C HIS A 69 -8.89 14.19 13.72
N HIS A 70 -9.54 13.74 12.63
CA HIS A 70 -10.48 12.62 12.69
C HIS A 70 -9.81 11.28 13.05
N ALA A 71 -8.54 11.10 12.71
CA ALA A 71 -7.74 9.95 13.16
C ALA A 71 -7.38 10.02 14.66
N GLY A 72 -7.62 11.17 15.32
CA GLY A 72 -7.19 11.45 16.68
C GLY A 72 -5.67 11.37 16.83
N LEU A 73 -4.94 11.92 15.86
CA LEU A 73 -3.48 11.93 15.80
C LEU A 73 -2.97 13.37 15.65
N GLU A 74 -1.79 13.64 16.22
CA GLU A 74 -1.16 14.95 16.11
C GLU A 74 -0.49 15.11 14.72
N PRO A 75 -0.88 16.11 13.90
CA PRO A 75 -0.45 16.21 12.51
C PRO A 75 1.08 16.26 12.32
N GLN A 76 1.81 17.00 13.15
CA GLN A 76 3.26 17.16 13.01
C GLN A 76 4.00 15.86 13.33
N GLY A 77 3.55 15.12 14.33
CA GLY A 77 4.05 13.81 14.72
C GLY A 77 3.83 12.78 13.61
N VAL A 78 2.63 12.74 13.04
CA VAL A 78 2.31 11.88 11.88
C VAL A 78 3.21 12.23 10.70
N ARG A 79 3.34 13.52 10.36
CA ARG A 79 4.20 13.99 9.28
C ARG A 79 5.65 13.55 9.47
N LYS A 80 6.23 13.83 10.64
CA LYS A 80 7.63 13.50 10.95
C LYS A 80 7.88 11.99 10.88
N ALA A 81 7.02 11.20 11.52
CA ALA A 81 7.14 9.74 11.52
C ALA A 81 6.98 9.16 10.10
N SER A 82 6.00 9.66 9.34
CA SER A 82 5.73 9.16 7.98
C SER A 82 6.89 9.48 7.04
N LEU A 83 7.41 10.71 7.04
CA LEU A 83 8.54 11.09 6.20
C LEU A 83 9.81 10.34 6.57
N ALA A 84 10.09 10.14 7.87
CA ALA A 84 11.22 9.34 8.33
C ALA A 84 11.12 7.88 7.84
N TYR A 85 9.96 7.26 8.02
CA TYR A 85 9.70 5.90 7.55
C TYR A 85 9.84 5.78 6.02
N ILE A 86 9.22 6.69 5.27
CA ILE A 86 9.27 6.71 3.80
C ILE A 86 10.71 6.87 3.30
N THR A 87 11.49 7.74 3.94
CA THR A 87 12.90 7.98 3.58
C THR A 87 13.73 6.73 3.81
N HIS A 88 13.60 6.13 4.99
CA HIS A 88 14.27 4.88 5.33
C HIS A 88 13.87 3.75 4.37
N TYR A 89 12.58 3.61 4.07
CA TYR A 89 12.08 2.58 3.16
C TYR A 89 12.60 2.76 1.72
N ASN A 90 12.74 4.01 1.25
CA ASN A 90 13.25 4.29 -0.09
C ASN A 90 14.78 4.16 -0.18
N ALA A 91 15.49 4.32 0.94
CA ALA A 91 16.93 4.10 1.02
C ALA A 91 17.33 2.61 1.16
N ASP A 92 16.40 1.71 1.51
CA ASP A 92 16.67 0.28 1.67
C ASP A 92 17.00 -0.40 0.32
N PRO A 93 18.23 -0.90 0.12
CA PRO A 93 18.63 -1.59 -1.13
C PRO A 93 17.85 -2.89 -1.37
N SER A 94 17.30 -3.50 -0.30
CA SER A 94 16.49 -4.72 -0.38
C SER A 94 15.15 -4.49 -1.10
N LYS A 95 14.73 -3.24 -1.24
CA LYS A 95 13.55 -2.84 -2.03
C LYS A 95 13.74 -3.17 -3.51
N ALA A 96 14.91 -2.85 -4.07
CA ALA A 96 15.22 -3.13 -5.47
C ALA A 96 15.17 -4.63 -5.77
N VAL A 97 15.68 -5.44 -4.84
CA VAL A 97 15.65 -6.91 -4.92
C VAL A 97 14.21 -7.46 -4.87
N ARG A 98 13.37 -6.94 -3.97
CA ARG A 98 11.95 -7.35 -3.87
C ARG A 98 11.17 -6.99 -5.13
N LEU A 99 11.35 -5.78 -5.67
CA LEU A 99 10.72 -5.34 -6.93
C LEU A 99 11.19 -6.19 -8.13
N ALA A 100 12.48 -6.50 -8.22
CA ALA A 100 13.01 -7.37 -9.26
C ALA A 100 12.36 -8.78 -9.22
N LYS A 101 12.21 -9.35 -8.02
CA LYS A 101 11.54 -10.65 -7.82
C LYS A 101 10.06 -10.61 -8.20
N LEU A 102 9.32 -9.58 -7.78
CA LEU A 102 7.90 -9.41 -8.13
C LEU A 102 7.70 -9.26 -9.65
N ASN A 103 8.53 -8.46 -10.30
CA ASN A 103 8.49 -8.27 -11.75
C ASN A 103 8.83 -9.56 -12.52
N ALA A 104 9.81 -10.34 -12.05
CA ALA A 104 10.12 -11.64 -12.62
C ALA A 104 8.94 -12.62 -12.52
N ASN A 105 8.23 -12.63 -11.38
CA ASN A 105 7.04 -13.45 -11.19
C ASN A 105 5.86 -13.00 -12.06
N ALA A 106 5.59 -11.69 -12.16
CA ALA A 106 4.54 -11.16 -13.03
C ALA A 106 4.78 -11.50 -14.51
N LYS A 107 6.03 -11.44 -14.98
CA LYS A 107 6.40 -11.89 -16.33
C LYS A 107 6.15 -13.38 -16.55
N ARG A 108 6.46 -14.23 -15.57
CA ARG A 108 6.21 -15.68 -15.63
C ARG A 108 4.70 -15.99 -15.71
N VAL A 109 3.88 -15.29 -14.92
CA VAL A 109 2.41 -15.46 -14.95
C VAL A 109 1.83 -15.04 -16.30
N LYS A 110 2.23 -13.88 -16.85
CA LYS A 110 1.80 -13.45 -18.19
C LYS A 110 2.19 -14.45 -19.29
N ARG A 111 3.42 -14.98 -19.26
CA ARG A 111 3.88 -15.99 -20.23
C ARG A 111 3.06 -17.27 -20.16
N ARG A 112 2.74 -17.76 -18.95
CA ARG A 112 1.87 -18.92 -18.78
C ARG A 112 0.48 -18.68 -19.36
N ALA A 113 -0.16 -17.55 -19.03
CA ALA A 113 -1.48 -17.22 -19.56
C ALA A 113 -1.50 -17.14 -21.11
N SER A 114 -0.46 -16.56 -21.71
CA SER A 114 -0.34 -16.46 -23.17
C SER A 114 -0.13 -17.83 -23.83
N ASN A 115 0.65 -18.72 -23.22
CA ASN A 115 0.85 -20.09 -23.73
C ASN A 115 -0.41 -20.95 -23.59
N THR A 116 -1.18 -20.81 -22.51
CA THR A 116 -2.44 -21.54 -22.34
C THR A 116 -3.48 -21.10 -23.37
N ASN A 117 -3.59 -19.79 -23.64
CA ASN A 117 -4.48 -19.28 -24.68
C ASN A 117 -4.08 -19.78 -26.08
N ALA A 118 -2.78 -19.84 -26.37
CA ALA A 118 -2.29 -20.40 -27.64
C ALA A 118 -2.63 -21.89 -27.80
N ALA A 119 -2.51 -22.68 -26.72
CA ALA A 119 -2.85 -24.11 -26.73
C ALA A 119 -4.36 -24.37 -26.89
N ILE A 120 -5.22 -23.53 -26.29
CA ILE A 120 -6.68 -23.63 -26.45
C ILE A 120 -7.09 -23.32 -27.90
N VAL A 121 -6.51 -22.28 -28.51
CA VAL A 121 -6.79 -21.90 -29.91
C VAL A 121 -6.30 -22.99 -30.88
N ALA A 122 -5.12 -23.58 -30.62
CA ALA A 122 -4.61 -24.69 -31.42
C ALA A 122 -5.52 -25.93 -31.33
N GLY A 123 -5.98 -26.29 -30.12
CA GLY A 123 -6.89 -27.43 -29.92
C GLY A 123 -8.30 -27.21 -30.49
N GLN A 124 -8.78 -25.97 -30.58
CA GLN A 124 -10.06 -25.65 -31.24
C GLN A 124 -9.99 -25.73 -32.77
N CYS A 125 -8.81 -25.61 -33.38
CA CYS A 125 -8.63 -25.81 -34.81
C CYS A 125 -8.67 -27.29 -35.23
N GLU A 126 -8.32 -28.24 -34.34
CA GLU A 126 -8.26 -29.66 -34.67
C GLU A 126 -9.63 -30.39 -34.63
N ILE A 127 -10.68 -29.77 -34.06
CA ILE A 127 -12.02 -30.39 -33.91
C ILE A 127 -12.98 -30.00 -35.06
N ARG A 128 -12.51 -29.24 -36.06
CA ARG A 128 -13.28 -28.92 -37.28
C ARG A 128 -12.67 -29.60 -38.51
N LEU A 129 -12.85 -30.91 -38.61
CA LEU A 129 -12.76 -31.68 -39.86
C LEU A 129 -13.92 -32.66 -39.94
#